data_AF-A0A7D4CGK3-F1
#
_entry.id   AF-A0A7D4CGK3-F1
#
_cell.length_a   1.000
_cell.length_b   1.000
_cell.length_c   1.000
_cell.angle_alpha   90.00
_cell.angle_beta   90.00
_cell.angle_gamma   90.00
#
_symmetry.space_group_name_H-M   'P 1'
#
loop_
_entity.id
_entity.type
_entity.pdbx_description
1 polymer ?
#
loop_
_entity_poly.entity_id
_entity_poly.type
_entity_poly.pdbx_seq_one_letter_code
_entity_poly.pdbx_strand_id
1 'polypeptide(L)'
;MLQNRQLTIQPTDSNKAKTKPKSMNIIEIKNELERIDRLIRLKATGSPKELADKLGVSERHVYRIINQLKEIDCPIYFDKDRCSYCYRDEGKLIFKYSTNELDNSIKDKTKGGQMKNNFNIISTDGICQWEGISL
;
A
#
# COMPACT_ATOMS: atom_id res chain seq x y z
N MET A 1 -56.99 -23.46 -27.90
CA MET A 1 -56.60 -23.39 -26.48
C MET A 1 -55.07 -23.46 -26.40
N LEU A 2 -54.38 -22.33 -26.62
CA LEU A 2 -52.94 -22.24 -26.39
C LEU A 2 -52.75 -21.51 -25.06
N GLN A 3 -52.39 -22.26 -24.02
CA GLN A 3 -52.11 -21.69 -22.71
C GLN A 3 -50.78 -20.94 -22.78
N ASN A 4 -50.87 -19.62 -22.60
CA ASN A 4 -49.73 -18.73 -22.41
C ASN A 4 -48.85 -19.26 -21.27
N ARG A 5 -47.62 -19.66 -21.61
CA ARG A 5 -46.58 -20.03 -20.66
C ARG A 5 -45.92 -18.72 -20.20
N GLN A 6 -46.47 -18.08 -19.18
CA GLN A 6 -45.79 -16.98 -18.48
C GLN A 6 -44.49 -17.54 -17.86
N LEU A 7 -43.33 -17.09 -18.35
CA LEU A 7 -42.06 -17.25 -17.65
C LEU A 7 -42.08 -16.33 -16.43
N THR A 8 -42.12 -16.90 -15.24
CA THR A 8 -41.88 -16.19 -13.98
C THR A 8 -40.42 -15.76 -13.94
N ILE A 9 -40.17 -14.51 -14.30
CA ILE A 9 -38.88 -13.85 -14.06
C ILE A 9 -38.80 -13.64 -12.55
N GLN A 10 -37.93 -14.41 -11.87
CA GLN A 10 -37.55 -14.13 -10.49
C GLN A 10 -36.91 -12.72 -10.47
N PRO A 11 -37.29 -11.84 -9.53
CA PRO A 11 -36.62 -10.56 -9.40
C PRO A 11 -35.14 -10.84 -9.11
N THR A 12 -34.26 -10.52 -10.06
CA THR A 12 -32.81 -10.54 -9.81
C THR A 12 -32.54 -9.49 -8.75
N ASP A 13 -32.13 -9.97 -7.58
CA ASP A 13 -32.01 -9.20 -6.34
C ASP A 13 -31.46 -7.80 -6.57
N SER A 14 -32.34 -6.87 -6.22
CA SER A 14 -32.11 -5.45 -6.01
C SER A 14 -30.78 -5.13 -5.33
N ASN A 15 -30.19 -4.02 -5.78
CA ASN A 15 -29.31 -3.16 -4.97
C ASN A 15 -27.93 -3.69 -4.60
N LYS A 16 -27.03 -3.78 -5.59
CA LYS A 16 -25.65 -3.36 -5.32
C LYS A 16 -25.65 -1.84 -5.20
N ALA A 17 -25.85 -1.35 -3.97
CA ALA A 17 -25.85 0.07 -3.65
C ALA A 17 -24.70 0.77 -4.39
N LYS A 18 -25.02 1.82 -5.15
CA LYS A 18 -24.03 2.71 -5.74
C LYS A 18 -23.17 3.24 -4.59
N THR A 19 -22.01 2.65 -4.37
CA THR A 19 -21.08 3.11 -3.34
C THR A 19 -20.71 4.54 -3.71
N LYS A 20 -21.03 5.51 -2.85
CA LYS A 20 -20.60 6.90 -3.03
C LYS A 20 -19.09 6.90 -3.30
N PRO A 21 -18.59 7.67 -4.27
CA PRO A 21 -17.14 7.80 -4.46
C PRO A 21 -16.56 8.26 -3.12
N LYS A 22 -15.58 7.50 -2.60
CA LYS A 22 -14.89 7.84 -1.35
C LYS A 22 -14.23 9.20 -1.58
N SER A 23 -14.84 10.27 -1.07
CA SER A 23 -14.23 11.59 -1.05
C SER A 23 -12.94 11.46 -0.26
N MET A 24 -11.81 11.64 -0.95
CA MET A 24 -10.50 11.39 -0.38
C MET A 24 -10.15 12.48 0.64
N ASN A 25 -10.36 12.19 1.92
CA ASN A 25 -9.95 13.03 3.04
C ASN A 25 -8.47 12.73 3.37
N ILE A 26 -7.63 13.76 3.40
CA ILE A 26 -6.18 13.64 3.69
C ILE A 26 -5.92 12.93 5.02
N ILE A 27 -6.75 13.17 6.04
CA ILE A 27 -6.60 12.54 7.36
C ILE A 27 -6.85 11.03 7.26
N GLU A 28 -7.89 10.62 6.54
CA GLU A 28 -8.21 9.20 6.34
C GLU A 28 -7.12 8.48 5.55
N ILE A 29 -6.59 9.13 4.51
CA ILE A 29 -5.49 8.60 3.70
C ILE A 29 -4.25 8.36 4.56
N LYS A 30 -3.87 9.34 5.40
CA LYS A 30 -2.73 9.20 6.31
C LYS A 30 -2.90 7.97 7.22
N ASN A 31 -4.07 7.83 7.85
CA ASN A 31 -4.35 6.70 8.74
C ASN A 31 -4.34 5.36 7.99
N GLU A 32 -4.87 5.34 6.76
CA GLU A 32 -4.86 4.17 5.89
C GLU A 32 -3.43 3.74 5.54
N LEU A 33 -2.58 4.69 5.14
CA LEU A 33 -1.17 4.44 4.81
C LEU A 33 -0.36 3.96 6.01
N GLU A 34 -0.57 4.54 7.19
CA GLU A 34 0.09 4.10 8.44
C GLU A 34 -0.30 2.66 8.81
N ARG A 35 -1.58 2.31 8.58
CA ARG A 35 -2.10 0.97 8.86
C ARG A 35 -1.52 -0.05 7.87
N ILE A 36 -1.42 0.32 6.59
CA ILE A 36 -0.78 -0.51 5.56
C ILE A 36 0.70 -0.72 5.88
N ASP A 37 1.46 0.34 6.16
CA ASP A 37 2.88 0.26 6.55
C ASP A 37 3.09 -0.73 7.71
N ARG A 38 2.29 -0.60 8.77
CA ARG A 38 2.35 -1.52 9.91
C ARG A 38 2.12 -2.97 9.49
N LEU A 39 1.12 -3.24 8.66
CA LEU A 39 0.81 -4.60 8.21
C LEU A 39 1.91 -5.19 7.32
N ILE A 40 2.49 -4.39 6.43
CA ILE A 40 3.61 -4.81 5.56
C ILE A 40 4.85 -5.12 6.41
N ARG A 41 5.18 -4.26 7.39
CA ARG A 41 6.33 -4.49 8.29
C ARG A 41 6.17 -5.74 9.13
N LEU A 42 4.96 -6.00 9.61
CA LEU A 42 4.63 -7.24 10.33
C LEU A 42 4.49 -8.46 9.41
N LYS A 43 4.57 -8.27 8.09
CA LYS A 43 4.31 -9.31 7.07
C LYS A 43 2.94 -9.98 7.26
N ALA A 44 1.98 -9.22 7.80
CA ALA A 44 0.65 -9.69 8.19
C ALA A 44 -0.45 -9.13 7.29
N THR A 45 -0.13 -8.67 6.07
CA THR A 45 -1.17 -8.20 5.14
C THR A 45 -2.09 -9.33 4.73
N GLY A 46 -1.53 -10.53 4.50
CA GLY A 46 -2.26 -11.61 3.85
C GLY A 46 -2.43 -11.33 2.36
N SER A 47 -3.31 -12.10 1.71
CA SER A 47 -3.64 -11.91 0.29
C SER A 47 -4.20 -10.49 0.03
N PRO A 48 -4.14 -9.98 -1.21
CA PRO A 48 -4.71 -8.67 -1.54
C PRO A 48 -6.18 -8.51 -1.11
N LYS A 49 -6.94 -9.61 -1.19
CA LYS A 49 -8.32 -9.71 -0.71
C LYS A 49 -8.41 -9.58 0.82
N GLU A 50 -7.60 -10.33 1.57
CA GLU A 50 -7.57 -10.20 3.04
C GLU A 50 -7.11 -8.82 3.51
N LEU A 51 -6.15 -8.21 2.81
CA LEU A 51 -5.72 -6.85 3.10
C LEU A 51 -6.88 -5.86 2.87
N ALA A 52 -7.67 -6.07 1.80
CA ALA A 52 -8.84 -5.26 1.51
C ALA A 52 -9.90 -5.39 2.62
N ASP A 53 -10.18 -6.62 3.07
CA ASP A 53 -11.10 -6.90 4.16
C ASP A 53 -10.62 -6.27 5.48
N LYS A 54 -9.32 -6.37 5.79
CA LYS A 54 -8.71 -5.72 6.96
C LYS A 54 -8.81 -4.21 6.91
N LEU A 55 -8.78 -3.60 5.74
CA LEU A 55 -8.87 -2.15 5.57
C LEU A 55 -10.32 -1.66 5.37
N GLY A 56 -11.28 -2.56 5.16
CA GLY A 56 -12.66 -2.21 4.83
C GLY A 56 -12.80 -1.54 3.46
N VAL A 57 -11.93 -1.90 2.51
CA VAL A 57 -11.87 -1.31 1.16
C VAL A 57 -12.03 -2.39 0.09
N SER A 58 -12.19 -1.98 -1.16
CA SER A 58 -12.19 -2.92 -2.29
C SER A 58 -10.79 -3.41 -2.61
N GLU A 59 -10.66 -4.63 -3.15
CA GLU A 59 -9.38 -5.18 -3.61
C GLU A 59 -8.70 -4.28 -4.66
N ARG A 60 -9.48 -3.66 -5.55
CA ARG A 60 -8.98 -2.69 -6.54
C ARG A 60 -8.31 -1.48 -5.87
N HIS A 61 -8.83 -1.03 -4.72
CA HIS A 61 -8.25 0.08 -3.97
C HIS A 61 -6.90 -0.29 -3.36
N VAL A 62 -6.77 -1.53 -2.86
CA VAL A 62 -5.49 -2.06 -2.38
C VAL A 62 -4.45 -2.04 -3.50
N TYR A 63 -4.76 -2.59 -4.68
CA TYR A 63 -3.81 -2.56 -5.81
C TYR A 63 -3.42 -1.13 -6.18
N ARG A 64 -4.38 -0.20 -6.18
CA ARG A 64 -4.10 1.21 -6.46
C ARG A 64 -3.12 1.80 -5.45
N ILE A 65 -3.35 1.63 -4.15
CA ILE A 65 -2.45 2.15 -3.12
C ILE A 65 -1.07 1.51 -3.22
N ILE A 66 -0.99 0.19 -3.38
CA ILE A 66 0.30 -0.49 -3.49
C ILE A 66 1.08 0.01 -4.72
N ASN A 67 0.42 0.24 -5.85
CA ASN A 67 1.07 0.82 -7.03
C ASN A 67 1.54 2.25 -6.76
N GLN A 68 0.72 3.07 -6.12
CA GLN A 68 1.13 4.44 -5.73
C GLN A 68 2.33 4.43 -4.77
N LEU A 69 2.39 3.49 -3.82
CA LEU A 69 3.55 3.36 -2.94
C LEU A 69 4.81 2.96 -3.72
N LYS A 70 4.68 2.07 -4.71
CA LYS A 70 5.79 1.71 -5.61
C LYS A 70 6.24 2.88 -6.48
N GLU A 71 5.32 3.75 -6.91
CA GLU A 71 5.63 4.99 -7.65
C GLU A 71 6.43 6.01 -6.82
N ILE A 72 6.35 5.93 -5.49
CA ILE A 72 7.13 6.75 -4.54
C ILE A 72 8.38 5.96 -4.09
N ASP A 73 8.87 5.05 -4.94
CA ASP A 73 10.06 4.23 -4.72
C ASP A 73 10.06 3.38 -3.43
N CYS A 74 8.88 3.08 -2.86
CA CYS A 74 8.82 2.14 -1.75
C CYS A 74 9.09 0.71 -2.28
N PRO A 75 10.09 -0.02 -1.74
CA PRO A 75 10.50 -1.31 -2.27
C PRO A 75 9.56 -2.44 -1.80
N ILE A 76 8.28 -2.36 -2.19
CA ILE A 76 7.23 -3.31 -1.80
C ILE A 76 7.12 -4.41 -2.86
N TYR A 77 7.15 -5.66 -2.42
CA TYR A 77 6.89 -6.83 -3.25
C TYR A 77 5.85 -7.75 -2.61
N PHE A 78 5.20 -8.59 -3.42
CA PHE A 78 4.30 -9.62 -2.92
C PHE A 78 5.05 -10.94 -2.81
N ASP A 79 5.17 -11.45 -1.59
CA ASP A 79 5.73 -12.76 -1.30
C ASP A 79 4.64 -13.82 -1.48
N LYS A 80 4.82 -14.73 -2.45
CA LYS A 80 3.85 -15.78 -2.76
C LYS A 80 3.84 -16.90 -1.72
N ASP A 81 4.96 -17.16 -1.06
CA ASP A 81 5.07 -18.24 -0.07
C ASP A 81 4.38 -17.84 1.24
N ARG A 82 4.48 -16.55 1.59
CA ARG A 82 3.81 -15.97 2.76
C ARG A 82 2.42 -15.43 2.47
N CYS A 83 2.04 -15.37 1.19
CA CYS A 83 0.86 -14.66 0.70
C CYS A 83 0.75 -13.27 1.32
N SER A 84 1.81 -12.47 1.29
CA SER A 84 1.85 -11.20 2.03
C SER A 84 2.74 -10.17 1.35
N TYR A 85 2.39 -8.89 1.46
CA TYR A 85 3.23 -7.79 1.01
C TYR A 85 4.35 -7.55 2.02
N CYS A 86 5.57 -7.43 1.50
CA CYS A 86 6.78 -7.23 2.28
C CYS A 86 7.61 -6.07 1.69
N TYR A 87 8.38 -5.39 2.55
CA TYR A 87 9.46 -4.52 2.11
C TYR A 87 10.70 -5.37 1.78
N ARG A 88 11.41 -5.01 0.70
CA ARG A 88 12.70 -5.62 0.34
C ARG A 88 13.78 -5.25 1.37
N ASP A 89 13.78 -3.99 1.78
CA ASP A 89 14.74 -3.43 2.71
C ASP A 89 14.08 -3.10 4.04
N GLU A 90 14.88 -3.07 5.11
CA GLU A 90 14.38 -2.63 6.42
C GLU A 90 14.04 -1.14 6.37
N GLY A 91 12.77 -0.81 6.57
CA GLY A 91 12.30 0.56 6.44
C GLY A 91 10.93 0.79 7.07
N LYS A 92 10.52 2.06 7.05
CA LYS A 92 9.21 2.51 7.48
C LYS A 92 8.79 3.72 6.64
N LEU A 93 7.54 3.73 6.23
CA LEU A 93 6.91 4.89 5.60
C LEU A 93 6.66 6.00 6.65
N ILE A 94 7.17 7.20 6.40
CA ILE A 94 7.01 8.36 7.30
C ILE A 94 6.49 9.57 6.52
N PHE A 95 5.31 10.06 6.91
CA PHE A 95 4.77 11.34 6.45
C PHE A 95 4.97 12.40 7.53
N LYS A 96 5.90 13.34 7.32
CA LYS A 96 6.17 14.43 8.26
C LYS A 96 6.31 15.76 7.51
N TYR A 97 5.81 16.83 8.12
CA TYR A 97 6.19 18.19 7.76
C TYR A 97 7.42 18.57 8.59
N SER A 98 8.43 19.16 7.96
CA SER A 98 9.62 19.68 8.64
C SER A 98 9.81 21.15 8.26
N THR A 99 10.10 21.99 9.25
CA THR A 99 10.56 23.36 9.01
C THR A 99 12.04 23.33 8.65
N ASN A 100 12.47 24.25 7.79
CA ASN A 100 13.86 24.40 7.38
C ASN A 100 14.65 25.11 8.50
N GLU A 101 14.66 24.54 9.70
CA GLU A 101 15.70 24.84 10.67
C GLU A 101 16.71 23.70 10.56
N LEU A 102 17.81 24.05 9.91
CA LEU A 102 19.06 23.30 9.77
C LEU A 102 19.15 22.18 10.81
N ASP A 103 19.19 20.93 10.33
CA ASP A 103 19.49 19.71 11.10
C ASP A 103 20.94 19.73 11.60
N ASN A 104 21.32 20.81 12.29
CA ASN A 104 22.60 21.04 12.95
C ASN A 104 22.58 20.48 14.38
N SER A 105 21.85 19.38 14.57
CA SER A 105 21.76 18.68 15.83
C SER A 105 22.01 17.19 15.60
N ILE A 106 23.22 16.90 15.14
CA ILE A 106 24.02 15.89 15.83
C ILE A 106 24.03 16.29 17.32
N LYS A 107 23.01 15.87 18.06
CA LYS A 107 22.99 15.85 19.52
C LYS A 107 22.54 14.47 19.95
N ASP A 108 23.50 13.56 19.89
CA ASP A 108 23.64 12.56 20.94
C ASP A 108 23.53 13.26 22.30
N LYS A 109 22.69 12.68 23.18
CA LYS A 109 22.53 12.79 24.66
C LYS A 109 21.03 12.85 24.95
N THR A 110 20.36 11.83 25.50
CA THR A 110 20.73 11.06 26.70
C THR A 110 19.82 9.82 26.89
N LYS A 111 20.44 8.65 27.11
CA LYS A 111 20.02 7.43 27.86
C LYS A 111 18.76 6.65 27.42
N GLY A 112 19.01 5.52 26.74
CA GLY A 112 18.08 4.40 26.51
C GLY A 112 18.35 3.80 25.14
N GLY A 113 18.99 2.62 25.08
CA GLY A 113 19.69 2.10 23.89
C GLY A 113 18.98 2.26 22.54
N GLN A 114 19.70 2.77 21.54
CA GLN A 114 19.29 2.75 20.14
C GLN A 114 20.42 2.18 19.27
N MET A 115 20.07 1.19 18.46
CA MET A 115 20.93 0.59 17.44
C MET A 115 20.99 1.57 16.25
N LYS A 116 22.19 2.03 15.91
CA LYS A 116 22.42 2.93 14.77
C LYS A 116 22.31 2.12 13.48
N ASN A 117 21.33 2.41 12.62
CA ASN A 117 21.39 2.01 11.22
C ASN A 117 21.80 3.24 10.40
N ASN A 118 23.02 3.19 9.87
CA ASN A 118 23.57 4.16 8.94
C ASN A 118 22.72 4.17 7.66
N PHE A 119 22.01 5.28 7.42
CA PHE A 119 21.44 5.57 6.12
C PHE A 119 22.56 5.95 5.14
N ASN A 120 22.70 5.19 4.06
CA ASN A 120 23.26 5.73 2.82
C ASN A 120 22.08 6.11 1.94
N ILE A 121 21.78 7.41 1.89
CA ILE A 121 21.08 8.01 0.74
C ILE A 121 22.12 8.01 -0.38
N ILE A 122 21.97 7.11 -1.35
CA ILE A 122 22.63 7.26 -2.64
C ILE A 122 21.50 7.51 -3.62
N SER A 123 21.25 8.79 -3.94
CA SER A 123 20.67 9.13 -5.24
C SER A 123 21.69 8.66 -6.27
N THR A 124 21.50 7.47 -6.84
CA THR A 124 22.21 7.14 -8.07
C THR A 124 21.37 7.67 -9.21
N ASP A 125 21.75 8.85 -9.66
CA ASP A 125 21.52 9.31 -11.01
C ASP A 125 22.19 8.25 -11.91
N GLY A 126 21.41 7.28 -12.41
CA GLY A 126 21.96 6.03 -12.92
C GLY A 126 21.09 5.40 -14.01
N ILE A 127 21.07 6.05 -15.17
CA ILE A 127 21.01 5.49 -16.54
C ILE A 127 20.59 4.00 -16.60
N CYS A 128 19.33 3.73 -16.92
CA CYS A 128 18.90 2.43 -17.43
C CYS A 128 19.26 2.34 -18.93
N GLN A 129 20.43 1.80 -19.26
CA GLN A 129 20.67 1.18 -20.56
C GLN A 129 20.23 -0.29 -20.49
N TRP A 130 19.21 -0.63 -21.28
CA TRP A 130 18.76 -1.99 -21.55
C TRP A 130 18.75 -2.20 -23.07
N GLU A 131 19.79 -2.85 -23.59
CA GLU A 131 19.74 -3.67 -24.80
C GLU A 131 20.72 -4.82 -24.49
N GLY A 132 20.27 -6.02 -24.15
CA GLY A 132 19.60 -6.96 -25.03
C GLY A 132 20.48 -8.22 -25.09
N ILE A 133 19.92 -9.36 -24.70
CA ILE A 133 20.61 -10.66 -24.61
C ILE A 133 21.05 -11.11 -26.00
N SER A 134 22.29 -11.61 -26.11
CA SER A 134 22.80 -12.33 -27.28
C SER A 134 22.04 -13.63 -27.54
N LEU A 135 21.67 -13.86 -28.80
CA LEU A 135 21.56 -15.17 -29.42
C LEU A 135 22.34 -15.13 -30.74
#